data_AF-A0AAU7NNX3-F1
#
_entry.id   AF-A0AAU7NNX3-F1
#
_cell.length_a   1.000
_cell.length_b   1.000
_cell.length_c   1.000
_cell.angle_alpha   90.00
_cell.angle_beta   90.00
_cell.angle_gamma   90.00
#
_symmetry.space_group_name_H-M   'P 1'
#
loop_
_entity.id
_entity.type
_entity.pdbx_description
1 polymer ?
#
loop_
_entity_poly.entity_id
_entity_poly.type
_entity_poly.pdbx_seq_one_letter_code
_entity_poly.pdbx_strand_id
1 'polypeptide(L)' 'MEEKHEIIAPNFISKPFSMSSPIHAPYKHIAAKVELKGIRLTIFKGVNPKLASELVKVLVENAH' A
#
# COMPACT_ATOMS: atom_id res chain seq x y z
N MET A 1 -36.20 47.39 23.10
CA MET A 1 -36.20 45.90 23.10
C MET A 1 -34.77 45.51 22.73
N GLU A 2 -34.00 44.97 23.66
CA GLU A 2 -32.58 44.66 23.43
C GLU A 2 -32.47 43.28 22.75
N GLU A 3 -32.08 43.28 21.48
CA GLU A 3 -31.88 42.05 20.71
C GLU A 3 -30.53 41.44 21.09
N LYS A 4 -30.56 40.42 21.95
CA LYS A 4 -29.39 39.60 22.24
C LYS A 4 -29.20 38.61 21.10
N HIS A 5 -28.30 38.91 20.17
CA HIS A 5 -27.90 37.93 19.15
C HIS A 5 -26.96 36.91 19.78
N GLU A 6 -27.46 35.69 19.99
CA GLU A 6 -26.63 34.56 20.42
C GLU A 6 -25.65 34.20 19.30
N ILE A 7 -24.36 34.37 19.56
CA ILE A 7 -23.29 33.98 18.64
C ILE A 7 -23.14 32.46 18.75
N ILE A 8 -23.75 31.72 17.82
CA ILE A 8 -23.58 30.27 17.71
C ILE A 8 -22.28 30.01 16.94
N ALA A 9 -21.17 29.88 17.66
CA ALA A 9 -19.93 29.38 17.08
C ALA A 9 -20.02 27.86 16.88
N PRO A 10 -19.75 27.32 15.68
CA PRO A 10 -19.77 25.88 15.47
C PRO A 10 -18.62 25.21 16.25
N ASN A 11 -18.97 24.32 17.17
CA ASN A 11 -18.00 23.45 17.83
C ASN A 11 -17.54 22.38 16.84
N PHE A 12 -16.42 22.62 16.16
CA PHE A 12 -15.76 21.60 15.35
C PHE A 12 -15.11 20.57 16.27
N ILE A 13 -15.86 19.52 16.61
CA ILE A 13 -15.30 18.34 17.26
C ILE A 13 -14.47 17.61 16.22
N SER A 14 -13.16 17.81 16.24
CA SER A 14 -12.25 16.92 15.56
C SER A 14 -12.33 15.55 16.26
N LYS A 15 -12.95 14.59 15.58
CA LYS A 15 -12.82 13.16 15.96
C LYS A 15 -11.32 12.90 16.14
N PRO A 16 -10.87 12.23 17.21
CA PRO A 16 -9.48 11.79 17.26
C PRO A 16 -9.25 10.98 16.00
N PHE A 17 -8.41 11.51 15.10
CA PHE A 17 -7.97 10.77 13.94
C PHE A 17 -7.29 9.55 14.54
N SER A 18 -7.97 8.40 14.48
CA SER A 18 -7.35 7.14 14.84
C SER A 18 -6.15 7.07 13.91
N MET A 19 -4.97 7.26 14.48
CA MET A 19 -3.72 6.83 13.90
C MET A 19 -3.73 5.29 13.91
N SER A 20 -4.74 4.67 13.30
CA SER A 20 -4.48 3.41 12.64
C SER A 20 -3.47 3.82 11.59
N SER A 21 -2.21 3.53 11.89
CA SER A 21 -1.13 3.49 10.91
C SER A 21 -1.71 3.10 9.55
N PRO A 22 -1.26 3.69 8.44
CA PRO A 22 -1.59 3.08 7.17
C PRO A 22 -1.03 1.66 7.28
N ILE A 23 -1.90 0.67 7.48
CA ILE A 23 -1.60 -0.73 7.28
C ILE A 23 -1.49 -0.86 5.76
N HIS A 24 -0.49 -0.18 5.20
CA HIS A 24 0.02 -0.43 3.88
C HIS A 24 0.78 -1.73 4.06
N ALA A 25 0.03 -2.82 4.24
CA ALA A 25 0.57 -4.16 4.32
C ALA A 25 1.32 -4.37 3.00
N PRO A 26 2.66 -4.39 2.99
CA PRO A 26 3.42 -4.56 1.75
C PRO A 26 3.05 -5.88 1.06
N TYR A 27 2.49 -6.83 1.83
CA TYR A 27 1.94 -8.10 1.37
C TYR A 27 0.70 -7.98 0.46
N LYS A 28 -0.12 -6.92 0.59
CA LYS A 28 -1.34 -6.73 -0.23
C LYS A 28 -1.04 -6.50 -1.71
N HIS A 29 0.17 -6.03 -1.99
CA HIS A 29 0.63 -5.69 -3.32
C HIS A 29 1.50 -6.77 -3.94
N ILE A 30 1.65 -7.95 -3.35
CA ILE A 30 2.42 -9.02 -3.99
C ILE A 30 1.56 -9.68 -5.06
N ALA A 31 2.11 -9.82 -6.26
CA ALA A 31 1.52 -10.50 -7.40
C ALA A 31 2.06 -11.94 -7.54
N ALA A 32 3.36 -12.13 -7.33
CA ALA A 32 3.98 -13.46 -7.37
C ALA A 32 5.24 -13.52 -6.49
N LYS A 33 5.60 -14.73 -6.08
CA LYS A 33 6.89 -15.06 -5.45
C LYS A 33 7.47 -16.27 -6.14
N VAL A 34 8.73 -16.20 -6.53
CA VAL A 34 9.49 -17.28 -7.16
C VAL A 34 10.74 -17.49 -6.33
N GLU A 35 10.99 -18.73 -5.93
CA GLU A 35 12.19 -19.12 -5.17
C GLU A 35 12.91 -20.23 -5.94
N LEU A 36 14.18 -20.01 -6.26
CA LEU A 36 14.99 -20.96 -6.99
C LEU A 36 16.42 -20.92 -6.45
N LYS A 37 16.93 -22.07 -5.98
CA LYS A 37 18.29 -22.24 -5.44
C LYS A 37 18.71 -21.18 -4.40
N GLY A 38 17.78 -20.80 -3.52
CA GLY A 38 18.03 -19.80 -2.47
C GLY A 38 17.88 -18.35 -2.92
N ILE A 39 17.65 -18.08 -4.21
CA ILE A 39 17.32 -16.75 -4.72
C ILE A 39 15.79 -16.58 -4.66
N ARG A 40 15.35 -15.47 -4.05
CA ARG A 40 13.93 -15.10 -3.95
C ARG A 40 13.61 -13.89 -4.80
N LEU A 41 12.77 -14.07 -5.81
CA LEU A 41 12.18 -13.02 -6.62
C LEU A 41 10.74 -12.75 -6.18
N THR A 42 10.44 -11.53 -5.74
CA THR A 42 9.08 -11.10 -5.41
C THR A 42 8.61 -10.07 -6.44
N ILE A 43 7.48 -10.35 -7.08
CA ILE A 43 6.85 -9.47 -8.07
C ILE A 43 5.66 -8.80 -7.40
N PHE A 44 5.58 -7.47 -7.49
CA PHE A 44 4.48 -6.67 -6.97
C PHE A 44 3.46 -6.31 -8.05
N LYS A 45 2.23 -6.03 -7.63
CA LYS A 45 1.13 -5.53 -8.47
C LYS A 45 1.53 -4.20 -9.10
N GLY A 46 1.25 -4.03 -10.38
CA GLY A 46 1.64 -2.86 -11.17
C GLY A 46 2.92 -3.05 -11.99
N VAL A 47 3.67 -4.13 -11.76
CA VAL A 47 4.78 -4.52 -12.66
C VAL A 47 4.23 -4.89 -14.04
N ASN A 48 4.92 -4.47 -15.09
CA ASN A 48 4.60 -4.87 -16.46
C ASN A 48 4.69 -6.41 -16.59
N PRO A 49 3.62 -7.11 -17.00
CA PRO A 49 3.61 -8.57 -17.08
C PRO A 49 4.71 -9.15 -17.98
N LYS A 50 5.09 -8.45 -19.05
CA LYS A 50 6.16 -8.89 -19.96
C LYS A 50 7.52 -8.84 -19.26
N LEU A 51 7.80 -7.75 -18.55
CA LEU A 51 9.04 -7.63 -17.76
C LEU A 51 9.10 -8.67 -16.65
N ALA A 52 8.00 -8.86 -15.92
CA ALA A 52 7.90 -9.90 -14.89
C ALA A 52 8.22 -11.30 -15.44
N SER A 53 7.69 -11.64 -16.61
CA SER A 53 7.95 -12.94 -17.26
C SER A 53 9.43 -13.11 -17.64
N GLU A 54 10.04 -12.10 -18.25
CA GLU A 54 11.46 -12.15 -18.64
C GLU A 54 12.39 -12.28 -17.41
N LEU A 55 12.09 -11.58 -16.31
CA LEU A 55 12.87 -11.71 -15.07
C LEU A 55 12.80 -13.12 -14.48
N VAL A 56 11.63 -13.77 -14.55
CA VAL A 56 11.47 -15.16 -14.11
C VAL A 56 12.27 -16.10 -15.01
N LYS A 57 12.25 -15.91 -16.33
CA LYS A 57 13.05 -16.73 -17.27
C LYS A 57 14.54 -16.62 -16.98
N VAL A 58 15.06 -15.40 -16.86
CA VAL A 58 16.46 -15.16 -16.55
C VAL A 58 16.85 -15.83 -15.23
N LEU A 59 15.99 -15.73 -14.20
CA LEU A 59 16.21 -16.43 -12.94
C LEU A 59 16.30 -17.95 -13.14
N VAL A 60 15.38 -18.54 -13.90
CA VAL A 60 15.36 -19.98 -14.16
C VAL A 60 16.58 -20.46 -14.96
N GLU A 61 16.98 -19.68 -15.96
CA GLU A 61 18.09 -20.00 -16.87
C GLU A 61 19.47 -19.78 -16.24
N ASN A 62 19.57 -18.99 -15.17
CA ASN A 62 20.87 -18.60 -14.61
C ASN A 62 21.04 -18.98 -13.13
N ALA A 63 19.98 -19.46 -12.46
CA ALA A 63 20.11 -20.04 -11.13
C ALA A 63 20.79 -21.41 -11.27
N HIS A 64 22.12 -21.40 -11.36
CA HIS A 64 22.97 -22.59 -11.37
C HIS A 64 23.67 -22.77 -10.03
#